data_AF-A0A9P3LDV2-F1
#
_entry.id   AF-A0A9P3LDV2-F1
#
_cell.length_a   1.000
_cell.length_b   1.000
_cell.length_c   1.000
_cell.angle_alpha   90.00
_cell.angle_beta   90.00
_cell.angle_gamma   90.00
#
_symmetry.space_group_name_H-M   'P 1'
#
loop_
_entity.id
_entity.type
_entity.pdbx_description
1 polymer ?
#
loop_
_entity_poly.entity_id
_entity_poly.type
_entity_poly.pdbx_seq_one_letter_code
_entity_poly.pdbx_strand_id
1 'polypeptide(L)'
;MGAIHRLPEELVHDVLSYALHIPLDDFFLVDTETDDAETKPRLRTASPPPSAFLLVSKQWHRIGLPLLYASLALSSSGALHAVAAAVTADPRLGRAIRAVRLRGAYGPALYTILRAAPQLRALSIATTAAAEDSLAGLRRAVPALDPRVLCVYSPLGGRGGWNAKRCQLDALLQSAVRTWRNLVRRRPFLSQ
;
A
#
# COMPACT_ATOMS: atom_id res chain seq x y z
N MET A 1 -30.88 14.32 -17.24
CA MET A 1 -29.92 13.24 -16.93
C MET A 1 -28.70 13.44 -17.82
N GLY A 2 -27.62 13.99 -17.24
CA GLY A 2 -26.55 14.69 -17.96
C GLY A 2 -25.52 13.79 -18.66
N ALA A 3 -24.79 14.39 -19.60
CA ALA A 3 -23.91 13.82 -20.62
C ALA A 3 -22.74 12.92 -20.15
N ILE A 4 -22.59 12.63 -18.85
CA ILE A 4 -21.41 11.92 -18.30
C ILE A 4 -21.35 10.47 -18.79
N HIS A 5 -22.49 9.84 -19.09
CA HIS A 5 -22.53 8.47 -19.64
C HIS A 5 -22.10 8.36 -21.11
N ARG A 6 -21.80 9.49 -21.77
CA ARG A 6 -21.32 9.52 -23.17
C ARG A 6 -19.81 9.66 -23.28
N LEU A 7 -19.08 9.78 -22.17
CA LEU A 7 -17.62 9.79 -22.23
C LEU A 7 -17.11 8.40 -22.62
N PRO A 8 -16.22 8.31 -23.62
CA PRO A 8 -15.44 7.11 -23.90
C PRO A 8 -14.73 6.59 -22.64
N GLU A 9 -14.59 5.27 -22.54
CA GLU A 9 -14.01 4.63 -21.36
C GLU A 9 -12.56 5.06 -21.12
N GLU A 10 -11.83 5.35 -22.19
CA GLU A 10 -10.43 5.81 -22.18
C GLU A 10 -10.32 7.17 -21.48
N LEU A 11 -11.23 8.10 -21.79
CA LEU A 11 -11.23 9.41 -21.16
C LEU A 11 -11.64 9.34 -19.68
N VAL A 12 -12.59 8.46 -19.34
CA VAL A 12 -12.93 8.20 -17.93
C VAL A 12 -11.73 7.62 -17.19
N HIS A 13 -11.02 6.68 -17.82
CA HIS A 13 -9.80 6.08 -17.27
C HIS A 13 -8.71 7.13 -17.03
N ASP A 14 -8.47 8.03 -17.98
CA ASP A 14 -7.42 9.05 -17.86
C ASP A 14 -7.73 10.06 -16.76
N VAL A 15 -8.98 10.53 -16.68
CA VAL A 15 -9.45 11.41 -15.61
C VAL A 15 -9.30 10.72 -14.25
N LEU A 16 -9.75 9.48 -14.14
CA LEU A 16 -9.66 8.71 -12.89
C LEU A 16 -8.21 8.37 -12.54
N SER A 17 -7.35 8.15 -13.52
CA SER A 17 -5.93 7.91 -13.29
C SER A 17 -5.29 9.13 -12.65
N TYR A 18 -5.60 10.33 -13.13
CA TYR A 18 -5.09 11.55 -12.52
C TYR A 18 -5.56 11.73 -11.06
N ALA A 19 -6.79 11.32 -10.75
CA ALA A 19 -7.37 11.51 -9.41
C ALA A 19 -7.03 10.38 -8.41
N LEU A 20 -6.85 9.14 -8.89
CA LEU A 20 -6.74 7.94 -8.05
C LEU A 20 -5.35 7.31 -8.07
N HIS A 21 -4.59 7.49 -9.16
CA HIS A 21 -3.28 6.88 -9.28
C HIS A 21 -2.24 7.70 -8.51
N ILE A 22 -1.57 7.06 -7.57
CA ILE A 22 -0.42 7.65 -6.87
C ILE A 22 0.85 7.13 -7.56
N PRO A 23 1.65 8.01 -8.19
CA PRO A 23 2.94 7.64 -8.76
C PRO A 23 3.82 6.96 -7.72
N LEU A 24 4.64 6.01 -8.16
CA LEU A 24 5.37 5.17 -7.23
C LEU A 24 6.40 5.98 -6.41
N ASP A 25 7.05 6.99 -7.02
CA ASP A 25 8.00 7.84 -6.31
C ASP A 25 7.32 8.65 -5.20
N ASP A 26 6.11 9.18 -5.46
CA ASP A 26 5.31 9.90 -4.47
C ASP A 26 4.80 8.99 -3.35
N PHE A 27 4.41 7.75 -3.70
CA PHE A 27 3.92 6.76 -2.75
C PHE A 27 4.92 6.49 -1.60
N PHE A 28 6.22 6.59 -1.89
CA PHE A 28 7.29 6.43 -0.90
C PHE A 28 7.63 7.70 -0.11
N LEU A 29 7.33 8.90 -0.62
CA LEU A 29 7.70 10.18 0.02
C LEU A 29 6.76 10.58 1.17
N VAL A 30 5.50 10.12 1.16
CA VAL A 30 4.46 10.62 2.06
C VAL A 30 4.74 10.39 3.56
N ASP A 31 5.66 9.49 3.93
CA ASP A 31 5.99 9.14 5.32
C ASP A 31 7.30 9.70 5.88
N THR A 32 8.16 10.34 5.06
CA THR A 32 9.36 11.02 5.60
C THR A 32 9.01 12.30 6.37
N GLU A 33 7.83 12.85 6.13
CA GLU A 33 7.29 13.98 6.87
C GLU A 33 6.28 13.45 7.88
N THR A 34 6.71 13.38 9.14
CA THR A 34 5.92 13.27 10.37
C THR A 34 4.42 13.17 10.12
N ASP A 35 3.86 11.97 10.32
CA ASP A 35 2.42 11.76 10.48
C ASP A 35 1.96 12.21 11.88
N ASP A 36 2.57 13.31 12.38
CA ASP A 36 2.03 14.09 13.46
C ASP A 36 0.80 14.76 12.88
N ALA A 37 -0.36 14.40 13.43
CA ALA A 37 -1.66 15.00 13.11
C ALA A 37 -1.66 16.55 13.23
N GLU A 38 -0.60 17.15 13.78
CA GLU A 38 -0.41 18.58 13.99
C GLU A 38 0.48 19.26 12.93
N THR A 39 1.38 18.56 12.22
CA THR A 39 2.38 19.19 11.33
C THR A 39 1.99 19.18 9.85
N LYS A 40 0.90 18.50 9.47
CA LYS A 40 0.23 18.69 8.16
C LYS A 40 -1.13 19.39 8.28
N PRO A 41 -1.19 20.69 8.60
CA PRO A 41 -2.41 21.48 8.40
C PRO A 41 -2.57 21.95 6.94
N ARG A 42 -1.97 21.28 5.96
CA ARG A 42 -1.99 21.70 4.55
C ARG A 42 -2.34 20.50 3.67
N LEU A 43 -3.56 20.50 3.12
CA LEU A 43 -4.19 19.56 2.15
C LEU A 43 -5.43 18.79 2.64
N ARG A 44 -5.98 19.07 3.84
CA ARG A 44 -7.43 18.88 4.08
C ARG A 44 -8.21 20.07 3.50
N THR A 45 -8.00 20.37 2.22
CA THR A 45 -9.03 21.09 1.46
C THR A 45 -10.27 20.22 1.42
N ALA A 46 -11.45 20.81 1.27
CA ALA A 46 -12.77 20.17 1.18
C ALA A 46 -12.95 19.23 -0.04
N SER A 47 -11.89 18.52 -0.45
CA SER A 47 -11.91 17.52 -1.50
C SER A 47 -12.48 16.24 -0.92
N PRO A 48 -13.45 15.60 -1.61
CA PRO A 48 -13.97 14.32 -1.20
C PRO A 48 -12.86 13.25 -1.23
N PRO A 49 -13.00 12.15 -0.46
CA PRO A 49 -12.04 11.06 -0.49
C PRO A 49 -11.94 10.48 -1.91
N PRO A 50 -10.79 9.92 -2.33
CA PRO A 50 -10.63 9.33 -3.67
C PRO A 50 -11.72 8.31 -4.03
N SER A 51 -12.25 7.58 -3.04
CA SER A 51 -13.35 6.63 -3.25
C SER A 51 -14.66 7.29 -3.69
N ALA A 52 -14.87 8.59 -3.44
CA ALA A 52 -16.09 9.29 -3.83
C ALA A 52 -16.25 9.38 -5.36
N PHE A 53 -15.15 9.40 -6.12
CA PHE A 53 -15.20 9.36 -7.58
C PHE A 53 -15.85 8.06 -8.08
N LEU A 54 -15.75 6.96 -7.33
CA LEU A 54 -16.35 5.67 -7.70
C LEU A 54 -17.88 5.67 -7.55
N LEU A 55 -18.46 6.67 -6.86
CA LEU A 55 -19.90 6.76 -6.62
C LEU A 55 -20.65 7.57 -7.70
N VAL A 56 -19.93 8.16 -8.66
CA VAL A 56 -20.53 8.99 -9.73
C VAL A 56 -21.40 8.15 -10.66
N SER A 57 -20.92 6.98 -11.09
CA SER A 57 -21.66 6.06 -11.97
C SER A 57 -21.09 4.65 -11.92
N LYS A 58 -21.86 3.67 -12.41
CA LYS A 58 -21.39 2.28 -12.56
C LYS A 58 -20.14 2.16 -13.46
N GLN A 59 -20.04 2.99 -14.49
CA GLN A 59 -18.88 3.05 -15.38
C GLN A 59 -17.63 3.52 -14.63
N TRP A 60 -17.75 4.62 -13.86
CA TRP A 60 -16.66 5.14 -13.04
C TRP A 60 -16.23 4.16 -11.94
N HIS A 61 -17.18 3.48 -11.30
CA HIS A 61 -16.88 2.41 -10.36
C HIS A 61 -16.07 1.28 -11.03
N ARG A 62 -16.53 0.77 -12.18
CA ARG A 62 -15.86 -0.34 -12.88
C ARG A 62 -14.44 0.02 -13.33
N ILE A 63 -14.23 1.23 -13.84
CA ILE A 63 -12.94 1.70 -14.37
C ILE A 63 -12.00 2.13 -13.23
N GLY A 64 -12.52 2.86 -12.25
CA GLY A 64 -11.72 3.46 -11.18
C GLY A 64 -11.36 2.51 -10.05
N LEU A 65 -12.16 1.47 -9.79
CA LEU A 65 -11.90 0.58 -8.65
C LEU A 65 -10.53 -0.14 -8.76
N PRO A 66 -10.11 -0.68 -9.92
CA PRO A 66 -8.74 -1.18 -10.09
C PRO A 66 -7.67 -0.12 -9.87
N LEU A 67 -7.91 1.13 -10.30
CA LEU A 67 -6.96 2.24 -10.12
C LEU A 67 -6.79 2.59 -8.64
N LEU A 68 -7.88 2.61 -7.87
CA LEU A 68 -7.87 2.85 -6.43
C LEU A 68 -7.09 1.75 -5.68
N TYR A 69 -7.20 0.49 -6.13
CA TYR A 69 -6.48 -0.64 -5.51
C TYR A 69 -5.03 -0.78 -5.98
N ALA A 70 -4.59 -0.01 -6.98
CA ALA A 70 -3.23 -0.12 -7.52
C ALA A 70 -2.15 0.20 -6.48
N SER A 71 -2.42 1.16 -5.58
CA SER A 71 -1.48 1.62 -4.55
C SER A 71 -2.18 1.64 -3.19
N LEU A 72 -1.79 0.73 -2.28
CA LEU A 72 -2.44 0.54 -0.98
C LEU A 72 -1.54 1.00 0.16
N ALA A 73 -2.00 1.98 0.94
CA ALA A 73 -1.39 2.34 2.21
C ALA A 73 -2.18 1.72 3.37
N LEU A 74 -1.63 0.67 3.98
CA LEU A 74 -2.26 -0.12 5.01
C LEU A 74 -1.63 0.17 6.37
N SER A 75 -2.36 0.94 7.19
CA SER A 75 -1.91 1.42 8.51
C SER A 75 -2.75 0.92 9.67
N SER A 76 -3.84 0.19 9.42
CA SER A 76 -4.72 -0.34 10.48
C SER A 76 -5.20 -1.75 10.17
N SER A 77 -5.43 -2.53 11.23
CA SER A 77 -5.96 -3.91 11.11
C SER A 77 -7.32 -3.93 10.39
N GLY A 78 -8.19 -2.95 10.67
CA GLY A 78 -9.48 -2.82 9.99
C GLY A 78 -9.35 -2.62 8.48
N ALA A 79 -8.42 -1.76 8.04
CA ALA A 79 -8.15 -1.56 6.62
C ALA A 79 -7.63 -2.84 5.94
N LEU A 80 -6.75 -3.60 6.61
CA LEU A 80 -6.29 -4.87 6.07
C LEU A 80 -7.42 -5.89 5.92
N HIS A 81 -8.28 -6.05 6.93
CA HIS A 81 -9.38 -7.01 6.83
C HIS A 81 -10.37 -6.62 5.73
N ALA A 82 -10.68 -5.32 5.60
CA ALA A 82 -11.53 -4.82 4.53
C ALA A 82 -10.93 -5.10 3.13
N VAL A 83 -9.64 -4.82 2.94
CA VAL A 83 -8.96 -5.11 1.67
C VAL A 83 -8.88 -6.61 1.41
N ALA A 84 -8.56 -7.42 2.43
CA ALA A 84 -8.50 -8.88 2.31
C ALA A 84 -9.86 -9.47 1.89
N ALA A 85 -10.96 -8.99 2.49
CA ALA A 85 -12.31 -9.37 2.10
C ALA A 85 -12.61 -8.94 0.66
N ALA A 86 -12.27 -7.71 0.29
CA ALA A 86 -12.50 -7.19 -1.06
C ALA A 86 -11.76 -7.99 -2.15
N VAL A 87 -10.46 -8.28 -1.96
CA VAL A 87 -9.68 -9.07 -2.94
C VAL A 87 -10.07 -10.54 -2.98
N THR A 88 -10.66 -11.05 -1.90
CA THR A 88 -11.24 -12.41 -1.87
C THR A 88 -12.55 -12.46 -2.66
N ALA A 89 -13.39 -11.44 -2.51
CA ALA A 89 -14.66 -11.32 -3.23
C ALA A 89 -14.46 -11.02 -4.72
N ASP A 90 -13.48 -10.17 -5.08
CA ASP A 90 -13.12 -9.90 -6.47
C ASP A 90 -11.60 -10.03 -6.68
N PRO A 91 -11.13 -11.18 -7.20
CA PRO A 91 -9.71 -11.43 -7.48
C PRO A 91 -9.07 -10.45 -8.47
N ARG A 92 -9.87 -9.73 -9.28
CA ARG A 92 -9.34 -8.70 -10.20
C ARG A 92 -8.73 -7.53 -9.43
N LEU A 93 -9.26 -7.23 -8.24
CA LEU A 93 -8.70 -6.18 -7.37
C LEU A 93 -7.32 -6.58 -6.87
N GLY A 94 -7.13 -7.83 -6.45
CA GLY A 94 -5.83 -8.35 -6.09
C GLY A 94 -4.82 -8.19 -7.24
N ARG A 95 -5.22 -8.59 -8.45
CA ARG A 95 -4.39 -8.42 -9.65
C ARG A 95 -4.10 -6.97 -10.00
N ALA A 96 -4.90 -6.00 -9.56
CA ALA A 96 -4.66 -4.59 -9.81
C ALA A 96 -3.57 -4.00 -8.89
N ILE A 97 -3.30 -4.63 -7.73
CA ILE A 97 -2.32 -4.15 -6.76
C ILE A 97 -0.91 -4.12 -7.39
N ARG A 98 -0.24 -2.97 -7.27
CA ARG A 98 1.13 -2.71 -7.76
C ARG A 98 2.06 -2.25 -6.64
N ALA A 99 1.55 -1.50 -5.69
CA ALA A 99 2.31 -0.96 -4.58
C ALA A 99 1.57 -1.20 -3.26
N VAL A 100 2.28 -1.70 -2.26
CA VAL A 100 1.74 -1.88 -0.91
C VAL A 100 2.68 -1.23 0.08
N ARG A 101 2.12 -0.45 0.98
CA ARG A 101 2.81 0.16 2.11
C ARG A 101 2.20 -0.31 3.40
N LEU A 102 3.06 -0.73 4.32
CA LEU A 102 2.69 -1.34 5.59
C LEU A 102 3.27 -0.52 6.73
N ARG A 103 2.42 -0.06 7.66
CA ARG A 103 2.87 0.62 8.88
C ARG A 103 2.91 -0.28 10.13
N GLY A 104 2.97 -1.59 9.94
CA GLY A 104 2.95 -2.61 11.00
C GLY A 104 2.91 -4.03 10.43
N ALA A 105 2.91 -5.03 11.31
CA ALA A 105 2.90 -6.45 10.93
C ALA A 105 1.54 -7.11 11.25
N TYR A 106 0.65 -7.10 10.25
CA TYR A 106 -0.78 -7.32 10.44
C TYR A 106 -1.26 -8.74 10.13
N GLY A 107 -0.53 -9.75 10.62
CA GLY A 107 -1.08 -11.11 10.75
C GLY A 107 -1.60 -11.75 9.44
N PRO A 108 -2.58 -12.67 9.50
CA PRO A 108 -2.99 -13.49 8.36
C PRO A 108 -3.62 -12.72 7.19
N ALA A 109 -4.33 -11.62 7.47
CA ALA A 109 -4.99 -10.82 6.43
C ALA A 109 -3.97 -10.25 5.43
N LEU A 110 -2.78 -9.87 5.90
CA LEU A 110 -1.69 -9.41 5.04
C LEU A 110 -1.27 -10.49 4.04
N TYR A 111 -1.19 -11.75 4.48
CA TYR A 111 -0.86 -12.86 3.59
C TYR A 111 -1.89 -13.02 2.47
N THR A 112 -3.18 -12.89 2.78
CA THR A 112 -4.26 -12.95 1.80
C THR A 112 -4.10 -11.85 0.73
N ILE A 113 -3.84 -10.61 1.15
CA ILE A 113 -3.65 -9.48 0.23
C ILE A 113 -2.43 -9.70 -0.67
N LEU A 114 -1.28 -10.02 -0.07
CA LEU A 114 -0.02 -10.16 -0.80
C LEU A 114 -0.05 -11.36 -1.76
N ARG A 115 -0.69 -12.47 -1.38
CA ARG A 115 -0.90 -13.62 -2.27
C ARG A 115 -1.85 -13.28 -3.43
N ALA A 116 -2.84 -12.42 -3.20
CA ALA A 116 -3.74 -11.96 -4.26
C ALA A 116 -3.08 -10.94 -5.21
N ALA A 117 -1.88 -10.44 -4.91
CA ALA A 117 -1.17 -9.39 -5.63
C ALA A 117 0.05 -9.91 -6.42
N PRO A 118 -0.13 -10.73 -7.47
CA PRO A 118 0.99 -11.31 -8.23
C PRO A 118 1.80 -10.27 -9.03
N GLN A 119 1.24 -9.07 -9.20
CA GLN A 119 1.86 -7.97 -9.95
C GLN A 119 2.41 -6.88 -9.03
N LEU A 120 2.63 -7.20 -7.75
CA LEU A 120 3.25 -6.30 -6.79
C LEU A 120 4.67 -5.94 -7.26
N ARG A 121 4.89 -4.66 -7.53
CA ARG A 121 6.19 -4.11 -7.95
C ARG A 121 6.89 -3.37 -6.82
N ALA A 122 6.14 -2.88 -5.83
CA ALA A 122 6.68 -2.05 -4.78
C ALA A 122 6.14 -2.44 -3.42
N LEU A 123 7.07 -2.61 -2.48
CA LEU A 123 6.77 -2.91 -1.10
C LEU A 123 7.46 -1.89 -0.20
N SER A 124 6.67 -1.18 0.61
CA SER A 124 7.17 -0.26 1.63
C SER A 124 6.79 -0.80 3.01
N ILE A 125 7.74 -0.89 3.92
CA ILE A 125 7.51 -1.43 5.27
C ILE A 125 8.08 -0.46 6.30
N ALA A 126 7.24 -0.01 7.21
CA ALA A 126 7.67 0.71 8.40
C ALA A 126 8.21 -0.28 9.44
N THR A 127 9.31 0.06 10.10
CA THR A 127 9.91 -0.77 11.15
C THR A 127 9.20 -0.67 12.51
N THR A 128 8.11 0.10 12.59
CA THR A 128 7.28 0.20 13.79
C THR A 128 6.33 -0.99 13.84
N ALA A 129 6.79 -2.09 14.43
CA ALA A 129 5.90 -3.18 14.83
C ALA A 129 5.43 -2.91 16.26
N ALA A 130 4.12 -2.81 16.46
CA ALA A 130 3.53 -2.73 17.79
C ALA A 130 3.75 -4.04 18.57
N ALA A 131 3.57 -4.03 19.90
CA ALA A 131 3.79 -5.23 20.72
C ALA A 131 2.79 -6.36 20.40
N GLU A 132 1.62 -5.99 19.88
CA GLU A 132 0.54 -6.85 19.43
C GLU A 132 0.70 -7.34 17.98
N ASP A 133 1.60 -6.73 17.20
CA ASP A 133 1.77 -7.07 15.78
C ASP A 133 2.41 -8.45 15.59
N SER A 134 1.90 -9.21 14.61
CA SER A 134 2.39 -10.53 14.23
C SER A 134 3.07 -10.52 12.86
N LEU A 135 4.35 -10.90 12.84
CA LEU A 135 5.12 -11.10 11.60
C LEU A 135 4.71 -12.35 10.81
N ALA A 136 3.78 -13.18 11.32
CA ALA A 136 3.44 -14.47 10.72
C ALA A 136 2.95 -14.34 9.27
N GLY A 137 2.09 -13.36 8.96
CA GLY A 137 1.61 -13.15 7.60
C GLY A 137 2.72 -12.74 6.65
N LEU A 138 3.60 -11.84 7.11
CA LEU A 138 4.75 -11.38 6.34
C LEU A 138 5.73 -12.53 6.08
N ARG A 139 6.05 -13.36 7.10
CA ARG A 139 6.91 -14.55 6.96
C ARG A 139 6.42 -15.52 5.90
N ARG A 140 5.09 -15.67 5.76
CA ARG A 140 4.49 -16.55 4.75
C ARG A 140 4.43 -15.92 3.36
N ALA A 141 4.18 -14.61 3.30
CA ALA A 141 4.01 -13.91 2.02
C ALA A 141 5.34 -13.61 1.34
N VAL A 142 6.32 -13.11 2.10
CA VAL A 142 7.59 -12.57 1.61
C VAL A 142 8.36 -13.53 0.68
N PRO A 143 8.47 -14.85 0.97
CA PRO A 143 9.14 -15.79 0.07
C PRO A 143 8.48 -15.94 -1.31
N ALA A 144 7.18 -15.64 -1.42
CA ALA A 144 6.42 -15.72 -2.66
C ALA A 144 6.35 -14.39 -3.42
N LEU A 145 6.88 -13.30 -2.85
CA LEU A 145 6.95 -12.00 -3.49
C LEU A 145 8.21 -11.90 -4.36
N ASP A 146 8.17 -10.99 -5.33
CA ASP A 146 9.35 -10.60 -6.12
C ASP A 146 9.24 -9.12 -6.53
N PRO A 147 9.23 -8.19 -5.53
CA PRO A 147 9.03 -6.78 -5.81
C PRO A 147 10.27 -6.18 -6.51
N ARG A 148 10.03 -5.16 -7.34
CA ARG A 148 11.09 -4.37 -7.99
C ARG A 148 11.71 -3.33 -7.08
N VAL A 149 10.91 -2.83 -6.14
CA VAL A 149 11.34 -1.78 -5.20
C VAL A 149 10.97 -2.19 -3.79
N LEU A 150 11.97 -2.19 -2.91
CA LEU A 150 11.79 -2.34 -1.47
C LEU A 150 12.22 -1.03 -0.78
N CYS A 151 11.31 -0.47 0.01
CA CYS A 151 11.59 0.64 0.92
C CYS A 151 11.36 0.18 2.36
N VAL A 152 12.38 0.33 3.20
CA VAL A 152 12.27 0.06 4.65
C VAL A 152 12.59 1.36 5.36
N TYR A 153 11.65 1.84 6.17
CA TYR A 153 11.78 3.14 6.84
C TYR A 153 11.39 3.03 8.32
N SER A 154 11.94 3.91 9.13
CA SER A 154 11.55 4.07 10.53
C SER A 154 10.77 5.38 10.65
N PRO A 155 9.50 5.34 11.06
CA PRO A 155 8.74 6.57 11.32
C PRO A 155 9.46 7.43 12.37
N LEU A 156 9.68 8.70 12.04
CA LEU A 156 10.21 9.69 12.97
C LEU A 156 9.23 9.84 14.15
N GLY A 157 9.74 9.84 15.38
CA GLY A 157 8.92 10.00 16.60
C GLY A 157 8.41 8.70 17.24
N GLY A 158 8.69 7.53 16.65
CA GLY A 158 8.36 6.26 17.28
C GLY A 158 9.14 6.05 18.58
N ARG A 159 8.46 6.04 19.74
CA ARG A 159 9.01 5.63 21.06
C ARG A 159 9.40 4.14 21.12
N GLY A 160 9.51 3.47 19.97
CA GLY A 160 9.91 2.09 19.85
C GLY A 160 11.43 2.01 19.81
N GLY A 161 12.07 1.87 20.97
CA GLY A 161 13.45 1.42 21.04
C GLY A 161 13.66 0.15 20.22
N TRP A 162 14.91 -0.14 19.84
CA TRP A 162 15.30 -1.41 19.21
C TRP A 162 14.65 -2.59 19.93
N ASN A 163 13.65 -3.21 19.30
CA ASN A 163 12.95 -4.36 19.86
C ASN A 163 13.28 -5.63 19.06
N ALA A 164 13.17 -6.79 19.70
CA ALA A 164 13.48 -8.07 19.08
C ALA A 164 12.70 -8.31 17.77
N LYS A 165 11.51 -7.70 17.63
CA LYS A 165 10.69 -7.78 16.41
C LYS A 165 11.32 -7.07 15.22
N ARG A 166 11.96 -5.92 15.43
CA ARG A 166 12.71 -5.23 14.37
C ARG A 166 13.87 -6.08 13.87
N CYS A 167 14.64 -6.70 14.77
CA CYS A 167 15.70 -7.65 14.37
C CYS A 167 15.14 -8.84 13.58
N GLN A 168 13.98 -9.38 13.99
CA GLN A 168 13.31 -10.46 13.26
C GLN A 168 12.80 -10.03 11.89
N LEU A 169 12.27 -8.80 11.77
CA LEU A 169 11.84 -8.22 10.50
C LEU A 169 13.04 -8.00 9.58
N ASP A 170 14.11 -7.40 10.09
CA ASP A 170 15.34 -7.16 9.33
C ASP A 170 15.96 -8.47 8.86
N ALA A 171 16.03 -9.50 9.72
CA ALA A 171 16.52 -10.82 9.34
C ALA A 171 15.64 -11.48 8.25
N LEU A 172 14.32 -11.36 8.36
CA LEU A 172 13.37 -11.86 7.36
C LEU A 172 13.54 -11.15 6.01
N LEU A 173 13.66 -9.82 6.03
CA LEU A 173 13.83 -9.05 4.81
C LEU A 173 15.20 -9.30 4.19
N GLN A 174 16.26 -9.43 5.00
CA GLN A 174 17.59 -9.77 4.51
C GLN A 174 17.65 -11.15 3.85
N SER A 175 16.99 -12.16 4.41
CA SER A 175 16.93 -13.49 3.79
C SER A 175 16.12 -13.47 2.50
N ALA A 176 15.00 -12.72 2.47
CA ALA A 176 14.14 -12.63 1.29
C ALA A 176 14.74 -11.81 0.14
N VAL A 177 15.44 -10.72 0.44
CA VAL A 177 16.13 -9.90 -0.56
C VAL A 177 17.13 -10.72 -1.37
N ARG A 178 17.73 -11.76 -0.77
CA ARG A 178 18.62 -12.70 -1.48
C ARG A 178 17.88 -13.63 -2.45
N THR A 179 16.57 -13.82 -2.25
CA THR A 179 15.73 -14.69 -3.10
C THR A 179 15.03 -13.94 -4.22
N TRP A 180 14.79 -12.63 -4.06
CA TRP A 180 14.12 -11.80 -5.06
C TRP A 180 15.03 -11.49 -6.25
N ARG A 181 14.55 -11.79 -7.45
CA ARG A 181 15.31 -11.68 -8.70
C ARG A 181 15.12 -10.33 -9.35
N ASN A 182 13.96 -9.72 -9.16
CA ASN A 182 13.57 -8.49 -9.83
C ASN A 182 13.84 -7.23 -9.01
N LEU A 183 14.48 -7.33 -7.84
CA LEU A 183 14.75 -6.19 -6.97
C LEU A 183 15.80 -5.26 -7.61
N VAL A 184 15.36 -4.10 -8.10
CA VAL A 184 16.22 -3.10 -8.75
C VAL A 184 16.65 -2.02 -7.77
N ARG A 185 15.73 -1.59 -6.89
CA ARG A 185 15.98 -0.50 -5.93
C ARG A 185 15.72 -0.96 -4.52
N ARG A 186 16.79 -0.93 -3.71
CA ARG A 186 16.71 -0.96 -2.24
C ARG A 186 16.98 0.46 -1.78
N ARG A 187 15.97 1.16 -1.26
CA ARG A 187 16.20 2.43 -0.57
C ARG A 187 16.49 2.10 0.91
N PRO A 188 17.74 2.24 1.38
CA PRO A 188 18.06 2.00 2.78
C PRO A 188 17.59 3.19 3.64
N PHE A 189 17.57 2.93 4.95
CA PHE A 189 17.43 3.90 6.03
C PHE A 189 17.95 5.29 5.65
N LEU A 190 17.07 6.28 5.58
CA LEU A 190 17.47 7.67 5.80
C LEU A 190 17.61 7.83 7.31
N SER A 191 18.78 7.46 7.83
CA SER A 191 19.27 8.03 9.09
C SER A 191 19.63 9.49 8.80
N GLN A 192 18.75 10.40 9.21
CA GLN A 192 19.22 11.71 9.69
C GLN A 192 19.31 11.61 11.20
#